data_AF-I5BUW7-F1
#
_entry.id   AF-I5BUW7-F1
#
_cell.length_a   1.000
_cell.length_b   1.000
_cell.length_c   1.000
_cell.angle_alpha   90.00
_cell.angle_beta   90.00
_cell.angle_gamma   90.00
#
_symmetry.space_group_name_H-M   'P 1'
#
loop_
_entity.id
_entity.type
_entity.pdbx_description
1 polymer ?
#
loop_
_entity_poly.entity_id
_entity_poly.type
_entity_poly.pdbx_seq_one_letter_code
_entity_poly.pdbx_strand_id
1 'polypeptide(L)'
;MAAASNGLAMVRERWQAAAAGLHAKTVRAAARTADGTPANSRRMTRPATGVFGSVAIPFKALPSSANWKAVYPSIVRADFATCGDGSGCTPRAVELAGLVREIKEKPFSEKLAAVNRAVNRNVAYVSDRANYRRLDVWAKPTDILDRGKGDCEDYAILKMAALNAAGIPLSSMSLVVLQDQSRSLFHAVLTVSTTRGHYVLDNLHNRVMKDTALASYLPLYSLSGNRSWIHGRKRDGSMVATLAPLPRDLAPGEGFETAAGRGVSNKRIEAN
;
A
#
# COMPACT_ATOMS: atom_id res chain seq x y z
N MET A 1 -26.60 -28.20 -3.57
CA MET A 1 -26.13 -26.79 -3.55
C MET A 1 -26.52 -26.06 -2.25
N ALA A 2 -26.18 -26.59 -1.07
CA ALA A 2 -26.54 -25.95 0.22
C ALA A 2 -25.40 -25.93 1.26
N ALA A 3 -24.26 -26.59 1.01
CA ALA A 3 -23.18 -26.71 1.99
C ALA A 3 -22.10 -25.60 1.87
N ALA A 4 -21.97 -24.94 0.72
CA ALA A 4 -20.95 -23.92 0.47
C ALA A 4 -21.32 -22.52 1.02
N SER A 5 -22.61 -22.22 1.17
CA SER A 5 -23.11 -20.94 1.69
C SER A 5 -22.95 -20.80 3.21
N ASN A 6 -23.08 -21.91 3.95
CA ASN A 6 -23.03 -21.90 5.41
C ASN A 6 -21.61 -21.71 5.96
N GLY A 7 -20.57 -22.11 5.22
CA GLY A 7 -19.18 -21.94 5.64
C GLY A 7 -18.71 -20.47 5.65
N LEU A 8 -19.10 -19.69 4.64
CA LEU A 8 -18.72 -18.28 4.51
C LEU A 8 -19.45 -17.38 5.53
N ALA A 9 -20.73 -17.69 5.81
CA ALA A 9 -21.51 -17.00 6.84
C ALA A 9 -20.93 -17.24 8.25
N MET A 10 -20.58 -18.49 8.55
CA MET A 10 -20.02 -18.87 9.86
C MET A 10 -18.61 -18.30 10.10
N VAL A 11 -17.80 -18.14 9.05
CA VAL A 11 -16.50 -17.44 9.14
C VAL A 11 -16.70 -15.94 9.40
N ARG A 12 -17.68 -15.30 8.74
CA ARG A 12 -18.03 -13.89 8.94
C ARG A 12 -18.52 -13.60 10.37
N GLU A 13 -19.36 -14.48 10.93
CA GLU A 13 -19.86 -14.35 12.31
C GLU A 13 -18.77 -14.59 13.35
N ARG A 14 -17.90 -15.58 13.15
CA ARG A 14 -16.78 -15.85 14.08
C ARG A 14 -15.75 -14.73 14.09
N TRP A 15 -15.56 -14.02 12.98
CA TRP A 15 -14.72 -12.80 12.91
C TRP A 15 -15.40 -11.58 13.52
N GLN A 16 -16.71 -11.38 13.33
CA GLN A 16 -17.46 -10.30 14.00
C GLN A 16 -17.47 -10.50 15.52
N ALA A 17 -17.62 -11.73 15.99
CA ALA A 17 -17.57 -12.08 17.41
C ALA A 17 -16.15 -11.96 18.00
N ALA A 18 -15.10 -12.33 17.26
CA ALA A 18 -13.71 -12.11 17.67
C ALA A 18 -13.36 -10.60 17.73
N ALA A 19 -13.81 -9.82 16.75
CA ALA A 19 -13.66 -8.36 16.74
C ALA A 19 -14.40 -7.69 17.92
N ALA A 20 -15.58 -8.20 18.29
CA ALA A 20 -16.36 -7.73 19.43
C ALA A 20 -15.78 -8.19 20.80
N GLY A 21 -15.24 -9.40 20.89
CA GLY A 21 -14.58 -9.90 22.11
C GLY A 21 -13.26 -9.18 22.43
N LEU A 22 -12.55 -8.71 21.39
CA LEU A 22 -11.37 -7.86 21.50
C LEU A 22 -11.71 -6.40 21.86
N HIS A 23 -12.93 -5.91 21.58
CA HIS A 23 -13.39 -4.56 21.95
C HIS A 23 -13.47 -4.33 23.46
N ALA A 24 -13.75 -5.36 24.28
CA ALA A 24 -13.91 -5.19 25.73
C ALA A 24 -12.58 -5.18 26.51
N LYS A 25 -11.52 -5.85 26.01
CA LYS A 25 -10.26 -6.02 26.76
C LYS A 25 -9.13 -5.05 26.39
N THR A 26 -9.20 -4.37 25.25
CA THR A 26 -8.07 -3.53 24.75
C THR A 26 -8.17 -2.04 25.08
N VAL A 27 -9.30 -1.56 25.65
CA VAL A 27 -9.50 -0.14 25.99
C VAL A 27 -8.58 0.35 27.13
N ARG A 28 -8.01 -0.54 27.95
CA ARG A 28 -7.17 -0.15 29.10
C ARG A 28 -5.65 -0.10 28.86
N ALA A 29 -5.14 -0.69 27.77
CA ALA A 29 -3.69 -0.90 27.61
C ALA A 29 -2.96 0.14 26.75
N ALA A 30 -3.67 0.90 25.91
CA ALA A 30 -3.03 1.85 24.99
C ALA A 30 -2.65 3.21 25.61
N ALA A 31 -2.92 3.42 26.90
CA ALA A 31 -2.75 4.72 27.58
C ALA A 31 -1.85 4.67 28.83
N ARG A 32 -1.01 3.64 29.01
CA ARG A 32 -0.04 3.57 30.12
C ARG A 32 1.31 3.08 29.64
N THR A 33 2.38 3.76 30.06
CA THR A 33 3.72 3.16 30.03
C THR A 33 3.77 1.99 31.00
N ALA A 34 4.77 1.12 30.85
CA ALA A 34 4.95 -0.09 31.68
C ALA A 34 5.06 0.17 33.19
N ASP A 35 5.14 1.44 33.61
CA ASP A 35 5.33 1.86 35.00
C ASP A 35 4.15 2.70 35.57
N GLY A 36 3.01 2.74 34.87
CA GLY A 36 1.78 3.36 35.39
C GLY A 36 1.77 4.89 35.52
N THR A 37 2.86 5.60 35.21
CA THR A 37 2.94 7.06 35.26
C THR A 37 2.23 7.72 34.06
N PRO A 38 1.43 8.79 34.25
CA PRO A 38 0.87 9.54 33.13
C PRO A 38 2.00 10.13 32.28
N ALA A 39 2.02 9.82 30.99
CA ALA A 39 2.99 10.40 30.07
C ALA A 39 2.84 11.92 30.06
N ASN A 40 3.91 12.62 30.44
CA ASN A 40 3.99 14.07 30.46
C ASN A 40 3.53 14.64 29.11
N SER A 41 2.63 15.62 29.14
CA SER A 41 1.89 16.18 28.00
C SER A 41 2.80 17.01 27.09
N ARG A 42 3.76 16.35 26.42
CA ARG A 42 4.35 16.90 25.19
C ARG A 42 3.21 17.06 24.21
N ARG A 43 2.80 18.32 24.02
CA ARG A 43 1.83 18.83 23.05
C ARG A 43 1.68 17.87 21.87
N MET A 44 0.74 16.94 21.99
CA MET A 44 0.43 15.98 20.93
C MET A 44 -0.02 16.85 19.76
N THR A 45 0.82 16.95 18.73
CA THR A 45 0.46 17.61 17.49
C THR A 45 -0.91 17.07 17.07
N ARG A 46 -1.85 17.98 16.75
CA ARG A 46 -3.20 17.59 16.34
C ARG A 46 -3.09 16.45 15.32
N PRO A 47 -3.85 15.36 15.47
CA PRO A 47 -3.72 14.24 14.56
C PRO A 47 -3.97 14.72 13.14
N ALA A 48 -2.98 14.52 12.26
CA ALA A 48 -3.10 14.92 10.87
C ALA A 48 -4.23 14.10 10.24
N THR A 49 -5.04 14.76 9.41
CA THR A 49 -5.98 14.02 8.54
C THR A 49 -5.12 13.17 7.62
N GLY A 50 -5.29 11.85 7.71
CA GLY A 50 -4.60 10.87 6.90
C GLY A 50 -5.38 10.56 5.62
N VAL A 51 -4.76 9.74 4.77
CA VAL A 51 -5.40 9.19 3.57
C VAL A 51 -6.69 8.43 3.90
N PHE A 52 -7.62 8.39 2.95
CA PHE A 52 -8.93 7.71 3.07
C PHE A 52 -9.75 8.17 4.28
N GLY A 53 -9.66 9.47 4.63
CA GLY A 53 -10.38 10.05 5.76
C GLY A 53 -9.96 9.50 7.13
N SER A 54 -8.80 8.84 7.20
CA SER A 54 -8.28 8.27 8.44
C SER A 54 -7.60 9.33 9.32
N VAL A 55 -7.19 8.90 10.51
CA VAL A 55 -6.20 9.61 11.32
C VAL A 55 -4.84 8.96 11.11
N ALA A 56 -3.81 9.75 10.83
CA ALA A 56 -2.44 9.27 10.72
C ALA A 56 -1.67 9.50 12.03
N ILE A 57 -1.25 8.42 12.69
CA ILE A 57 -0.48 8.45 13.94
C ILE A 57 0.96 8.05 13.63
N PRO A 58 1.95 8.94 13.83
CA PRO A 58 3.35 8.61 13.57
C PRO A 58 3.80 7.38 14.35
N PHE A 59 4.49 6.47 13.68
CA PHE A 59 5.04 5.26 14.27
C PHE A 59 6.47 5.02 13.79
N LYS A 60 7.27 4.24 14.52
CA LYS A 60 8.68 3.99 14.16
C LYS A 60 8.95 2.61 13.59
N ALA A 61 8.18 1.59 13.98
CA ALA A 61 8.43 0.20 13.63
C ALA A 61 7.16 -0.45 13.09
N LEU A 62 7.02 -0.55 11.77
CA LEU A 62 5.91 -1.25 11.13
C LEU A 62 6.39 -2.61 10.60
N PRO A 63 5.46 -3.55 10.33
CA PRO A 63 5.80 -4.87 9.78
C PRO A 63 6.75 -4.78 8.57
N SER A 64 6.45 -3.93 7.59
CA SER A 64 7.26 -3.78 6.37
C SER A 64 8.32 -2.67 6.45
N SER A 65 8.68 -2.19 7.65
CA SER A 65 9.72 -1.15 7.79
C SER A 65 11.10 -1.61 7.31
N ALA A 66 11.44 -2.89 7.49
CA ALA A 66 12.71 -3.44 7.01
C ALA A 66 12.76 -3.47 5.46
N ASN A 67 11.70 -3.99 4.85
CA ASN A 67 11.52 -4.02 3.41
C ASN A 67 11.58 -2.61 2.81
N TRP A 68 10.84 -1.66 3.38
CA TRP A 68 10.87 -0.26 2.96
C TRP A 68 12.26 0.36 3.06
N LYS A 69 12.97 0.14 4.17
CA LYS A 69 14.34 0.65 4.35
C LYS A 69 15.30 0.09 3.29
N ALA A 70 15.10 -1.15 2.86
CA ALA A 70 15.89 -1.78 1.80
C ALA A 70 15.59 -1.20 0.41
N VAL A 71 14.30 -0.97 0.07
CA VAL A 71 13.92 -0.55 -1.29
C VAL A 71 13.92 0.96 -1.49
N TYR A 72 13.58 1.77 -0.50
CA TYR A 72 13.41 3.22 -0.68
C TYR A 72 14.65 3.92 -1.27
N PRO A 73 15.89 3.61 -0.87
CA PRO A 73 17.07 4.20 -1.50
C PRO A 73 17.18 3.90 -3.01
N SER A 74 16.64 2.77 -3.49
CA SER A 74 16.60 2.45 -4.92
C SER A 74 15.55 3.25 -5.68
N ILE A 75 14.45 3.66 -5.02
CA ILE A 75 13.46 4.59 -5.59
C ILE A 75 14.09 5.96 -5.80
N VAL A 76 14.82 6.46 -4.80
CA VAL A 76 15.50 7.77 -4.86
C VAL A 76 16.54 7.81 -5.98
N ARG A 77 17.27 6.70 -6.17
CA ARG A 77 18.36 6.57 -7.14
C ARG A 77 17.92 5.98 -8.49
N ALA A 78 16.62 5.78 -8.71
CA ALA A 78 16.14 5.21 -9.96
C ALA A 78 16.46 6.15 -11.13
N ASP A 79 17.31 5.68 -12.04
CA ASP A 79 17.75 6.46 -13.19
C ASP A 79 16.94 6.09 -14.44
N PHE A 80 16.00 6.97 -14.78
CA PHE A 80 15.24 6.91 -16.03
C PHE A 80 15.82 7.82 -17.12
N ALA A 81 16.84 8.63 -16.80
CA ALA A 81 17.41 9.58 -17.75
C ALA A 81 18.38 8.90 -18.71
N THR A 82 19.20 7.96 -18.21
CA THR A 82 20.23 7.27 -18.99
C THR A 82 19.73 5.99 -19.68
N CYS A 83 18.52 5.54 -19.33
CA CYS A 83 17.92 4.33 -19.88
C CYS A 83 17.29 4.61 -21.27
N GLY A 84 17.92 4.08 -22.31
CA GLY A 84 17.57 4.30 -23.72
C GLY A 84 18.03 3.14 -24.61
N ASP A 85 17.81 3.26 -25.92
CA ASP A 85 18.22 2.22 -26.86
C ASP A 85 19.74 2.01 -26.81
N GLY A 86 20.16 0.74 -26.68
CA GLY A 86 21.57 0.38 -26.57
C GLY A 86 22.22 0.62 -25.20
N SER A 87 21.48 1.09 -24.19
CA SER A 87 22.02 1.36 -22.84
C SER A 87 22.15 0.12 -21.94
N GLY A 88 21.90 -1.08 -22.48
CA GLY A 88 21.83 -2.33 -21.70
C GLY A 88 20.57 -2.47 -20.83
N CYS A 89 19.64 -1.50 -20.90
CA CYS A 89 18.34 -1.58 -20.27
C CYS A 89 17.44 -2.64 -20.94
N THR A 90 16.53 -3.22 -20.17
CA THR A 90 15.47 -4.06 -20.74
C THR A 90 14.48 -3.23 -21.57
N PRO A 91 13.78 -3.81 -22.55
CA PRO A 91 12.81 -3.08 -23.36
C PRO A 91 11.74 -2.34 -22.54
N ARG A 92 11.28 -2.94 -21.43
CA ARG A 92 10.33 -2.32 -20.50
C ARG A 92 10.93 -1.09 -19.80
N ALA A 93 12.19 -1.17 -19.42
CA ALA A 93 12.89 -0.05 -18.79
C ALA A 93 13.07 1.11 -19.78
N VAL A 94 13.43 0.81 -21.04
CA VAL A 94 13.52 1.82 -22.12
C VAL A 94 12.16 2.47 -22.38
N GLU A 95 11.09 1.68 -22.48
CA GLU A 95 9.72 2.18 -22.68
C GLU A 95 9.29 3.12 -21.56
N LEU A 96 9.43 2.69 -20.29
CA LEU A 96 9.03 3.51 -19.15
C LEU A 96 9.90 4.77 -19.01
N ALA A 97 11.21 4.66 -19.28
CA ALA A 97 12.12 5.80 -19.28
C ALA A 97 11.77 6.84 -20.36
N GLY A 98 11.43 6.39 -21.57
CA GLY A 98 10.91 7.24 -22.64
C GLY A 98 9.66 8.00 -22.22
N LEU A 99 8.70 7.30 -21.62
CA LEU A 99 7.49 7.93 -21.08
C LEU A 99 7.81 8.96 -20.00
N VAL A 100 8.68 8.63 -19.03
CA VAL A 100 9.05 9.55 -17.94
C VAL A 100 9.63 10.86 -18.49
N ARG A 101 10.45 10.79 -19.54
CA ARG A 101 10.99 11.98 -20.22
C ARG A 101 9.87 12.79 -20.90
N GLU A 102 8.96 12.13 -21.60
CA GLU A 102 7.82 12.77 -22.29
C GLU A 102 6.90 13.52 -21.31
N ILE A 103 6.57 12.89 -20.18
CA ILE A 103 5.58 13.43 -19.25
C ILE A 103 6.14 14.48 -18.31
N LYS A 104 7.45 14.72 -18.28
CA LYS A 104 8.11 15.61 -17.31
C LYS A 104 7.55 17.05 -17.34
N GLU A 105 7.15 17.53 -18.50
CA GLU A 105 6.56 18.87 -18.67
C GLU A 105 5.02 18.87 -18.76
N LYS A 106 4.38 17.70 -18.57
CA LYS A 106 2.93 17.58 -18.64
C LYS A 106 2.25 18.05 -17.34
N PRO A 107 0.95 18.41 -17.40
CA PRO A 107 0.16 18.69 -16.21
C PRO A 107 0.19 17.54 -15.19
N PHE A 108 0.09 17.89 -13.90
CA PHE A 108 0.13 16.95 -12.78
C PHE A 108 -0.77 15.72 -12.97
N SER A 109 -2.03 15.91 -13.36
CA SER A 109 -2.98 14.82 -13.56
C SER A 109 -2.58 13.88 -14.72
N GLU A 110 -1.98 14.42 -15.77
CA GLU A 110 -1.49 13.63 -16.90
C GLU A 110 -0.28 12.79 -16.50
N LYS A 111 0.64 13.34 -15.70
CA LYS A 111 1.77 12.57 -15.13
C LYS A 111 1.28 11.36 -14.34
N LEU A 112 0.33 11.58 -13.41
CA LEU A 112 -0.22 10.49 -12.59
C LEU A 112 -0.89 9.42 -13.45
N ALA A 113 -1.73 9.84 -14.41
CA ALA A 113 -2.49 8.93 -15.25
C ALA A 113 -1.58 8.13 -16.21
N ALA A 114 -0.57 8.78 -16.77
CA ALA A 114 0.40 8.15 -17.67
C ALA A 114 1.23 7.10 -16.94
N VAL A 115 1.83 7.45 -15.77
CA VAL A 115 2.61 6.49 -14.98
C VAL A 115 1.74 5.33 -14.50
N ASN A 116 0.52 5.59 -14.01
CA ASN A 116 -0.36 4.51 -13.54
C ASN A 116 -0.64 3.49 -14.65
N ARG A 117 -1.03 3.96 -15.84
CA ARG A 117 -1.30 3.10 -17.00
C ARG A 117 -0.06 2.35 -17.48
N ALA A 118 1.08 3.03 -17.58
CA ALA A 118 2.28 2.43 -18.11
C ALA A 118 2.84 1.34 -17.20
N VAL A 119 2.87 1.57 -15.88
CA VAL A 119 3.28 0.55 -14.93
C VAL A 119 2.28 -0.62 -14.91
N ASN A 120 0.98 -0.34 -14.92
CA ASN A 120 -0.04 -1.39 -14.96
C ASN A 120 0.04 -2.27 -16.22
N ARG A 121 0.55 -1.73 -17.33
CA ARG A 121 0.79 -2.48 -18.57
C ARG A 121 2.11 -3.26 -18.54
N ASN A 122 3.17 -2.67 -17.99
CA ASN A 122 4.53 -3.22 -18.07
C ASN A 122 4.79 -4.33 -17.04
N VAL A 123 4.05 -4.33 -15.94
CA VAL A 123 4.20 -5.33 -14.88
C VAL A 123 3.01 -6.30 -14.95
N ALA A 124 3.30 -7.59 -14.95
CA ALA A 124 2.29 -8.63 -14.80
C ALA A 124 2.11 -8.96 -13.32
N TYR A 125 0.86 -9.02 -12.85
CA TYR A 125 0.59 -9.34 -11.46
C TYR A 125 0.94 -10.80 -11.15
N VAL A 126 1.88 -11.02 -10.23
CA VAL A 126 2.29 -12.34 -9.74
C VAL A 126 2.63 -12.19 -8.26
N SER A 127 2.01 -12.98 -7.39
CA SER A 127 2.33 -12.93 -5.95
C SER A 127 3.76 -13.41 -5.68
N ASP A 128 4.38 -12.90 -4.62
CA ASP A 128 5.74 -13.27 -4.22
C ASP A 128 5.94 -14.77 -4.01
N ARG A 129 4.94 -15.47 -3.49
CA ARG A 129 5.02 -16.93 -3.34
C ARG A 129 5.23 -17.62 -4.69
N ALA A 130 4.58 -17.12 -5.74
CA ALA A 130 4.76 -17.63 -7.10
C ALA A 130 6.02 -17.07 -7.77
N ASN A 131 6.41 -15.83 -7.48
CA ASN A 131 7.52 -15.14 -8.13
C ASN A 131 8.89 -15.52 -7.52
N TYR A 132 8.97 -15.51 -6.19
CA TYR A 132 10.20 -15.65 -5.39
C TYR A 132 10.23 -16.89 -4.48
N ARG A 133 9.12 -17.64 -4.36
CA ARG A 133 8.95 -18.74 -3.39
C ARG A 133 9.13 -18.27 -1.93
N ARG A 134 8.86 -16.98 -1.68
CA ARG A 134 8.94 -16.28 -0.39
C ARG A 134 7.71 -15.38 -0.26
N LEU A 135 7.41 -14.92 0.94
CA LEU A 135 6.34 -13.94 1.18
C LEU A 135 6.96 -12.56 1.38
N ASP A 136 6.24 -11.50 0.98
CA ASP A 136 6.53 -10.09 1.29
C ASP A 136 7.95 -9.64 0.86
N VAL A 137 8.30 -9.93 -0.40
CA VAL A 137 9.54 -9.54 -1.07
C VAL A 137 9.33 -8.24 -1.83
N TRP A 138 9.75 -7.13 -1.23
CA TRP A 138 9.64 -5.83 -1.90
C TRP A 138 10.79 -5.66 -2.90
N ALA A 139 10.48 -5.58 -4.18
CA ALA A 139 11.48 -5.50 -5.23
C ALA A 139 11.93 -4.07 -5.51
N LYS A 140 13.16 -3.92 -6.02
CA LYS A 140 13.68 -2.63 -6.49
C LYS A 140 13.07 -2.29 -7.85
N PRO A 141 12.98 -1.00 -8.25
CA PRO A 141 12.48 -0.61 -9.56
C PRO A 141 13.14 -1.35 -10.75
N THR A 142 14.46 -1.55 -10.69
CA THR A 142 15.21 -2.30 -11.72
C THR A 142 14.80 -3.78 -11.74
N ASP A 143 14.71 -4.42 -10.57
CA ASP A 143 14.30 -5.81 -10.42
C ASP A 143 12.89 -6.07 -10.97
N ILE A 144 11.98 -5.11 -10.78
CA ILE A 144 10.60 -5.17 -11.28
C ILE A 144 10.58 -5.05 -12.81
N LEU A 145 11.35 -4.11 -13.38
CA LEU A 145 11.43 -3.91 -14.83
C LEU A 145 12.08 -5.09 -15.55
N ASP A 146 13.12 -5.67 -14.95
CA ASP A 146 13.83 -6.81 -15.52
C ASP A 146 12.95 -8.06 -15.57
N ARG A 147 12.20 -8.33 -14.48
CA ARG A 147 11.28 -9.47 -14.41
C ARG A 147 9.97 -9.24 -15.15
N GLY A 148 9.51 -7.98 -15.22
CA GLY A 148 8.18 -7.62 -15.69
C GLY A 148 7.06 -8.22 -14.84
N LYS A 149 7.33 -8.53 -13.57
CA LYS A 149 6.43 -9.21 -12.63
C LYS A 149 6.58 -8.62 -11.23
N GLY A 150 5.48 -8.60 -10.49
CA GLY A 150 5.42 -8.18 -9.09
C GLY A 150 3.97 -8.20 -8.61
N ASP A 151 3.76 -7.92 -7.34
CA ASP A 151 2.44 -7.74 -6.74
C ASP A 151 2.19 -6.26 -6.36
N CYS A 152 1.24 -5.99 -5.46
CA CYS A 152 0.70 -4.64 -5.31
C CYS A 152 1.71 -3.58 -4.84
N GLU A 153 2.61 -3.92 -3.93
CA GLU A 153 3.66 -3.03 -3.44
C GLU A 153 4.71 -2.74 -4.51
N ASP A 154 5.05 -3.73 -5.33
CA ASP A 154 6.01 -3.56 -6.42
C ASP A 154 5.50 -2.54 -7.44
N TYR A 155 4.21 -2.60 -7.77
CA TYR A 155 3.58 -1.58 -8.63
C TYR A 155 3.65 -0.21 -7.96
N ALA A 156 3.36 -0.10 -6.66
CA ALA A 156 3.41 1.16 -5.94
C ALA A 156 4.85 1.73 -5.89
N ILE A 157 5.86 0.88 -5.68
CA ILE A 157 7.29 1.21 -5.67
C ILE A 157 7.72 1.73 -7.04
N LEU A 158 7.42 1.01 -8.12
CA LEU A 158 7.81 1.41 -9.47
C LEU A 158 7.10 2.71 -9.91
N LYS A 159 5.81 2.86 -9.59
CA LYS A 159 5.07 4.11 -9.83
C LYS A 159 5.69 5.28 -9.08
N MET A 160 6.12 5.08 -7.83
CA MET A 160 6.75 6.12 -7.03
C MET A 160 8.08 6.57 -7.64
N ALA A 161 8.90 5.62 -8.11
CA ALA A 161 10.18 5.90 -8.76
C ALA A 161 9.97 6.70 -10.07
N ALA A 162 9.05 6.26 -10.92
CA ALA A 162 8.74 6.91 -12.19
C ALA A 162 8.17 8.32 -11.99
N LEU A 163 7.27 8.52 -11.01
CA LEU A 163 6.72 9.85 -10.70
C LEU A 163 7.77 10.79 -10.12
N ASN A 164 8.69 10.29 -9.28
CA ASN A 164 9.80 11.08 -8.77
C ASN A 164 10.68 11.57 -9.93
N ALA A 165 11.03 10.68 -10.86
CA ALA A 165 11.80 11.04 -12.05
C ALA A 165 11.06 12.01 -12.99
N ALA A 166 9.72 11.96 -13.02
CA ALA A 166 8.86 12.93 -13.70
C ALA A 166 8.65 14.25 -12.92
N GLY A 167 9.34 14.45 -11.79
CA GLY A 167 9.35 15.69 -11.02
C GLY A 167 8.25 15.82 -9.95
N ILE A 168 7.55 14.73 -9.60
CA ILE A 168 6.65 14.73 -8.44
C ILE A 168 7.47 14.50 -7.16
N PRO A 169 7.40 15.39 -6.16
CA PRO A 169 8.25 15.26 -4.97
C PRO A 169 7.97 13.97 -4.19
N LEU A 170 9.01 13.18 -3.89
CA LEU A 170 8.90 12.00 -3.00
C LEU A 170 8.24 12.30 -1.66
N SER A 171 8.43 13.50 -1.11
CA SER A 171 7.83 13.96 0.14
C SER A 171 6.30 14.07 0.09
N SER A 172 5.71 14.11 -1.10
CA SER A 172 4.26 14.10 -1.33
C SER A 172 3.68 12.71 -1.48
N MET A 173 4.53 11.68 -1.60
CA MET A 173 4.12 10.32 -1.95
C MET A 173 4.20 9.37 -0.75
N SER A 174 3.22 8.49 -0.63
CA SER A 174 3.19 7.44 0.39
C SER A 174 2.74 6.12 -0.22
N LEU A 175 3.47 5.05 0.08
CA LEU A 175 2.96 3.69 -0.10
C LEU A 175 2.01 3.40 1.07
N VAL A 176 0.79 2.99 0.76
CA VAL A 176 -0.25 2.74 1.75
C VAL A 176 -0.66 1.27 1.69
N VAL A 177 -0.49 0.57 2.80
CA VAL A 177 -1.01 -0.78 2.98
C VAL A 177 -2.37 -0.69 3.63
N LEU A 178 -3.34 -1.36 3.04
CA LEU A 178 -4.76 -1.25 3.36
C LEU A 178 -5.47 -2.60 3.27
N GLN A 179 -6.67 -2.67 3.83
CA GLN A 179 -7.61 -3.74 3.56
C GLN A 179 -8.64 -3.24 2.53
N ASP A 180 -8.75 -3.94 1.39
CA ASP A 180 -9.88 -3.76 0.49
C ASP A 180 -11.05 -4.56 1.04
N GLN A 181 -11.98 -3.87 1.68
CA GLN A 181 -13.14 -4.49 2.32
C GLN A 181 -14.12 -5.08 1.30
N SER A 182 -14.13 -4.58 0.06
CA SER A 182 -15.03 -5.08 -0.99
C SER A 182 -14.58 -6.43 -1.52
N ARG A 183 -13.27 -6.60 -1.71
CA ARG A 183 -12.65 -7.84 -2.21
C ARG A 183 -12.22 -8.79 -1.11
N SER A 184 -12.25 -8.32 0.14
CA SER A 184 -11.71 -9.07 1.27
C SER A 184 -10.28 -9.52 0.98
N LEU A 185 -9.36 -8.56 0.87
CA LEU A 185 -7.91 -8.84 0.77
C LEU A 185 -7.08 -7.70 1.37
N PHE A 186 -5.82 -7.97 1.67
CA PHE A 186 -4.81 -6.93 1.93
C PHE A 186 -4.19 -6.46 0.62
N HIS A 187 -4.02 -5.15 0.51
CA HIS A 187 -3.59 -4.48 -0.71
C HIS A 187 -2.57 -3.38 -0.40
N ALA A 188 -1.79 -2.99 -1.41
CA ALA A 188 -0.91 -1.85 -1.36
C ALA A 188 -1.16 -0.92 -2.55
N VAL A 189 -1.17 0.39 -2.30
CA VAL A 189 -1.35 1.42 -3.32
C VAL A 189 -0.36 2.54 -3.13
N LEU A 190 -0.11 3.30 -4.20
CA LEU A 190 0.60 4.56 -4.12
C LEU A 190 -0.41 5.70 -3.95
N THR A 191 -0.12 6.60 -3.01
CA THR A 191 -0.87 7.86 -2.86
C THR A 191 0.03 9.06 -3.11
N VAL A 192 -0.51 10.09 -3.76
CA VAL A 192 0.13 11.40 -3.97
C VAL A 192 -0.72 12.47 -3.29
N SER A 193 -0.14 13.12 -2.29
CA SER A 193 -0.81 14.09 -1.43
C SER A 193 -0.64 15.51 -1.98
N THR A 194 -1.76 16.24 -2.06
CA THR A 194 -1.78 17.64 -2.49
C THR A 194 -2.66 18.46 -1.54
N THR A 195 -2.65 19.78 -1.69
CA THR A 195 -3.59 20.66 -0.98
C THR A 195 -5.06 20.43 -1.38
N ARG A 196 -5.33 19.74 -2.49
CA ARG A 196 -6.67 19.41 -3.00
C ARG A 196 -7.14 18.00 -2.66
N GLY A 197 -6.39 17.28 -1.81
CA GLY A 197 -6.65 15.90 -1.40
C GLY A 197 -5.57 14.92 -1.89
N HIS A 198 -5.87 13.63 -1.74
CA HIS A 198 -4.96 12.53 -2.06
C HIS A 198 -5.41 11.81 -3.33
N TYR A 199 -4.48 11.59 -4.26
CA TYR A 199 -4.70 10.83 -5.48
C TYR A 199 -4.11 9.43 -5.32
N VAL A 200 -4.88 8.41 -5.70
CA VAL A 200 -4.54 7.00 -5.57
C VAL A 200 -4.21 6.42 -6.93
N LEU A 201 -3.02 5.82 -7.03
CA LEU A 201 -2.56 5.05 -8.17
C LEU A 201 -2.55 3.58 -7.76
N ASP A 202 -3.43 2.81 -8.38
CA ASP A 202 -3.73 1.42 -8.03
C ASP A 202 -3.42 0.50 -9.22
N ASN A 203 -2.95 -0.72 -8.98
CA ASN A 203 -2.77 -1.73 -10.02
C ASN A 203 -4.08 -2.42 -10.41
N LEU A 204 -5.14 -2.32 -9.60
CA LEU A 204 -6.46 -2.86 -9.92
C LEU A 204 -7.22 -2.06 -10.99
N HIS A 205 -6.83 -0.81 -11.25
CA HIS A 205 -7.46 0.01 -12.29
C HIS A 205 -6.54 1.11 -12.83
N ASN A 206 -6.71 1.43 -14.11
CA ASN A 206 -5.92 2.45 -14.81
C ASN A 206 -6.32 3.89 -14.47
N ARG A 207 -7.54 4.11 -13.98
CA ARG A 207 -8.02 5.43 -13.57
C ARG A 207 -7.36 5.85 -12.25
N VAL A 208 -6.80 7.06 -12.20
CA VAL A 208 -6.36 7.68 -10.95
C VAL A 208 -7.59 8.25 -10.24
N MET A 209 -7.79 7.89 -8.99
CA MET A 209 -8.97 8.27 -8.20
C MET A 209 -8.56 9.13 -7.01
N LYS A 210 -9.48 9.95 -6.50
CA LYS A 210 -9.31 10.53 -5.16
C LYS A 210 -9.55 9.44 -4.12
N ASP A 211 -8.82 9.48 -3.02
CA ASP A 211 -9.00 8.55 -1.90
C ASP A 211 -10.43 8.56 -1.34
N THR A 212 -11.11 9.71 -1.35
CA THR A 212 -12.51 9.85 -0.95
C THR A 212 -13.50 9.08 -1.82
N ALA A 213 -13.13 8.70 -3.05
CA ALA A 213 -13.96 7.89 -3.93
C ALA A 213 -13.79 6.38 -3.68
N LEU A 214 -12.86 5.98 -2.80
CA LEU A 214 -12.50 4.58 -2.50
C LEU A 214 -12.97 4.20 -1.09
N ALA A 215 -14.28 4.29 -0.84
CA ALA A 215 -14.85 4.12 0.50
C ALA A 215 -14.65 2.72 1.11
N SER A 216 -14.39 1.69 0.29
CA SER A 216 -14.09 0.33 0.75
C SER A 216 -12.63 0.13 1.14
N TYR A 217 -11.75 1.11 0.92
CA TYR A 217 -10.34 1.01 1.25
C TYR A 217 -10.12 1.47 2.68
N LEU A 218 -9.64 0.54 3.49
CA LEU A 218 -9.41 0.75 4.91
C LEU A 218 -7.91 0.79 5.17
N PRO A 219 -7.28 1.98 5.30
CA PRO A 219 -5.83 2.07 5.46
C PRO A 219 -5.38 1.52 6.82
N LEU A 220 -4.29 0.77 6.80
CA LEU A 220 -3.68 0.15 7.97
C LEU A 220 -2.43 0.93 8.40
N TYR A 221 -1.50 1.13 7.47
CA TYR A 221 -0.32 1.95 7.68
C TYR A 221 0.18 2.55 6.36
N SER A 222 1.05 3.56 6.47
CA SER A 222 1.72 4.15 5.31
C SER A 222 3.19 4.46 5.57
N LEU A 223 3.95 4.50 4.49
CA LEU A 223 5.39 4.71 4.47
C LEU A 223 5.70 5.85 3.47
N SER A 224 6.43 6.88 3.92
CA SER A 224 6.85 8.02 3.09
C SER A 224 8.23 8.50 3.51
N GLY A 225 9.23 8.31 2.65
CA GLY A 225 10.61 8.60 2.99
C GLY A 225 11.06 7.84 4.23
N ASN A 226 11.56 8.57 5.23
CA ASN A 226 11.97 8.02 6.52
C ASN A 226 10.86 8.04 7.58
N ARG A 227 9.61 8.35 7.19
CA ARG A 227 8.46 8.47 8.10
C ARG A 227 7.44 7.38 7.84
N SER A 228 6.72 7.02 8.88
CA SER A 228 5.62 6.08 8.77
C SER A 228 4.51 6.38 9.77
N TRP A 229 3.30 5.91 9.42
CA TRP A 229 2.09 6.16 10.21
C TRP A 229 1.25 4.89 10.29
N ILE A 230 0.66 4.66 11.46
CA ILE A 230 -0.50 3.77 11.60
C ILE A 230 -1.75 4.59 11.35
N HIS A 231 -2.68 4.03 10.59
CA HIS A 231 -3.96 4.66 10.32
C HIS A 231 -5.02 4.18 11.31
N GLY A 232 -5.94 5.08 11.65
CA GLY A 232 -7.03 4.82 12.56
C GLY A 232 -8.29 5.64 12.25
N ARG A 233 -9.31 5.48 13.10
CA ARG A 233 -10.54 6.29 13.07
C ARG A 233 -10.68 7.05 14.38
N LYS A 234 -11.34 8.22 14.32
CA LYS A 234 -11.80 8.90 15.54
C LYS A 234 -13.08 8.24 16.03
N ARG A 235 -13.12 7.88 17.31
CA ARG A 235 -14.34 7.50 18.05
C ARG A 235 -14.33 8.23 19.38
N ASP A 236 -15.39 8.98 19.68
CA ASP A 236 -15.63 9.62 20.97
C ASP A 236 -14.43 10.40 21.53
N GLY A 237 -13.79 11.21 20.67
CA GLY A 237 -12.60 11.99 21.02
C GLY A 237 -11.29 11.20 21.11
N SER A 238 -11.34 9.86 21.08
CA SER A 238 -10.18 8.97 21.08
C SER A 238 -9.78 8.54 19.67
N MET A 239 -8.49 8.31 19.45
CA MET A 239 -7.97 7.75 18.21
C MET A 239 -7.79 6.24 18.37
N VAL A 240 -8.43 5.46 17.50
CA VAL A 240 -8.35 4.00 17.53
C VAL A 240 -7.70 3.55 16.23
N ALA A 241 -6.58 2.83 16.33
CA ALA A 241 -5.93 2.22 15.16
C ALA A 241 -6.93 1.31 14.44
N THR A 242 -6.83 1.27 13.10
CA THR A 242 -7.76 0.54 12.24
C THR A 242 -7.79 -0.96 12.55
N LEU A 243 -6.68 -1.51 13.05
CA LEU A 243 -6.59 -2.88 13.57
C LEU A 243 -5.85 -2.92 14.92
N ALA A 244 -6.32 -3.78 15.84
CA ALA A 244 -5.52 -4.33 16.95
C ALA A 244 -4.35 -5.17 16.38
N PRO A 245 -3.31 -5.52 17.16
CA PRO A 245 -1.91 -5.55 16.68
C PRO A 245 -1.80 -6.11 15.26
N LEU A 246 -1.26 -5.27 14.35
CA LEU A 246 -1.06 -5.62 12.95
C LEU A 246 -0.46 -7.02 12.85
N PRO A 247 -1.03 -7.93 12.02
CA PRO A 247 -0.45 -9.25 11.82
C PRO A 247 1.03 -9.14 11.50
N ARG A 248 1.87 -10.01 12.08
CA ARG A 248 3.30 -10.05 11.77
C ARG A 248 3.55 -10.41 10.31
N ASP A 249 2.63 -11.17 9.72
CA ASP A 249 2.70 -11.70 8.35
C ASP A 249 1.78 -10.92 7.40
N LEU A 250 1.67 -9.60 7.59
CA LEU A 250 0.89 -8.75 6.69
C LEU A 250 1.63 -8.58 5.36
N ALA A 251 1.41 -9.51 4.43
CA ALA A 251 1.87 -9.46 3.05
C ALA A 251 0.73 -8.94 2.14
N PRO A 252 0.76 -7.67 1.71
CA PRO A 252 -0.21 -7.19 0.74
C PRO A 252 -0.05 -7.99 -0.58
N GLY A 253 -1.13 -8.26 -1.30
CA GLY A 253 -1.05 -8.93 -2.61
C GLY A 253 -1.03 -10.48 -2.60
N GLU A 254 -0.84 -11.11 -1.44
CA GLU A 254 -0.91 -12.59 -1.31
C GLU A 254 -2.34 -13.12 -1.05
N GLY A 255 -3.33 -12.25 -0.85
CA GLY A 255 -4.70 -12.60 -0.47
C GLY A 255 -4.83 -12.99 1.01
N PHE A 256 -6.02 -13.44 1.44
CA PHE A 256 -6.19 -14.00 2.78
C PHE A 256 -5.89 -15.50 2.77
N GLU A 257 -4.89 -15.93 3.53
CA GLU A 257 -4.72 -17.34 3.85
C GLU A 257 -5.67 -17.70 5.00
N THR A 258 -6.81 -18.33 4.69
CA THR A 258 -7.56 -19.02 5.73
C THR A 258 -6.78 -20.27 6.12
N ALA A 259 -6.57 -20.49 7.43
CA ALA A 259 -5.85 -21.63 8.02
C ALA A 259 -6.37 -23.05 7.64
N ALA A 260 -7.30 -23.16 6.69
CA ALA A 260 -7.64 -24.40 6.02
C ALA A 260 -7.21 -24.28 4.56
N GLY A 261 -6.10 -24.93 4.20
CA GLY A 261 -5.56 -24.96 2.86
C GLY A 261 -6.61 -25.35 1.83
N ARG A 262 -7.09 -24.35 1.08
CA ARG A 262 -7.68 -24.47 -0.25
C ARG A 262 -7.60 -23.08 -0.87
N GLY A 263 -6.60 -22.91 -1.74
CA GLY A 263 -6.32 -21.66 -2.41
C GLY A 263 -7.57 -21.11 -3.10
N VAL A 264 -7.93 -19.87 -2.77
CA VAL A 264 -8.79 -19.09 -3.64
C VAL A 264 -7.95 -18.83 -4.89
N SER A 265 -8.30 -19.53 -5.97
CA SER A 265 -7.71 -19.30 -7.29
C SER A 265 -7.84 -17.81 -7.62
N ASN A 266 -6.69 -17.13 -7.75
CA ASN A 266 -6.61 -15.80 -8.36
C ASN A 266 -7.05 -15.96 -9.82
N LYS A 267 -8.37 -15.93 -10.05
CA LYS A 267 -8.92 -15.75 -11.39
C LYS A 267 -8.38 -14.43 -11.89
N ARG A 268 -7.67 -14.54 -13.01
CA ARG A 268 -7.14 -13.46 -13.86
C ARG A 268 -7.97 -12.19 -13.69
N ILE A 269 -7.41 -11.18 -13.05
CA ILE A 269 -7.97 -9.83 -13.06
C ILE A 269 -7.71 -9.32 -14.47
N GLU A 270 -8.65 -9.55 -15.38
CA GLU A 270 -8.61 -8.97 -16.71
C GLU A 270 -8.93 -7.48 -16.57
N ALA A 271 -7.92 -6.65 -16.84
CA ALA A 271 -8.05 -5.21 -16.93
C ALA A 271 -8.83 -4.88 -18.21
N ASN A 272 -10.03 -4.31 -18.05
CA ASN A 272 -10.75 -3.59 -19.11
C ASN A 272 -10.31 -2.12 -19.10
#